data_AF-A0A7W5QPS0-F1
#
_entry.id   AF-A0A7W5QPS0-F1
#
_cell.length_a   1.000
_cell.length_b   1.000
_cell.length_c   1.000
_cell.angle_alpha   90.00
_cell.angle_beta   90.00
_cell.angle_gamma   90.00
#
_symmetry.space_group_name_H-M   'P 1'
#
loop_
_entity.id
_entity.type
_entity.pdbx_description
1 polymer ?
#
loop_
_entity_poly.entity_id
_entity_poly.type
_entity_poly.pdbx_seq_one_letter_code
_entity_poly.pdbx_strand_id
1 'polypeptide(L)'
;MPGARFFDTIERLHRWLALPGGSKGPGRLITGNCAILLIALAQGGLYLRWPSKPLNWRAWLTIPRGRKGRWWWRELHLLLGGLMMGAYLLSALTGLWWSFAWYRGRVEALLDAEQSKMAKASGKVDFALGWQVFEATTAGHAYRRITLIVPDKGAALRFRAIPVDARHNRADDAVVIDGASGKVLLTDFIATRKPGRQILASMFEIHRGAFFGRAGQIVLFVTSLGLPFFAITGVWFW
;
A
#
# COMPACT_ATOMS: atom_id res chain seq x y z
N MET A 1 10.82 -22.91 -4.82
CA MET A 1 11.41 -22.03 -5.84
C MET A 1 12.32 -21.00 -5.17
N PRO A 2 13.59 -20.87 -5.56
CA PRO A 2 14.57 -19.96 -4.92
C PRO A 2 14.10 -18.50 -4.82
N GLY A 3 13.40 -17.99 -5.83
CA GLY A 3 12.91 -16.60 -5.85
C GLY A 3 11.92 -16.28 -4.72
N ALA A 4 11.04 -17.21 -4.36
CA ALA A 4 10.05 -17.00 -3.29
C ALA A 4 10.73 -16.74 -1.93
N ARG A 5 11.82 -17.44 -1.64
CA ARG A 5 12.59 -17.25 -0.39
C ARG A 5 13.30 -15.90 -0.35
N PHE A 6 13.82 -15.45 -1.49
CA PHE A 6 14.48 -14.15 -1.60
C PHE A 6 13.49 -13.00 -1.33
N PHE A 7 12.33 -13.01 -1.98
CA PHE A 7 11.31 -11.98 -1.76
C PHE A 7 10.72 -12.01 -0.35
N ASP A 8 10.52 -13.20 0.23
CA ASP A 8 10.13 -13.34 1.64
C ASP A 8 11.18 -12.71 2.57
N THR A 9 12.46 -12.95 2.31
CA THR A 9 13.56 -12.35 3.09
C THR A 9 13.56 -10.82 2.99
N ILE A 10 13.42 -10.27 1.78
CA ILE A 10 13.32 -8.82 1.58
C ILE A 10 12.10 -8.25 2.29
N GLU A 11 10.94 -8.91 2.19
CA GLU A 11 9.73 -8.46 2.86
C GLU A 11 9.91 -8.44 4.38
N ARG A 12 10.52 -9.48 4.96
CA ARG A 12 10.81 -9.54 6.40
C ARG A 12 11.80 -8.47 6.83
N LEU A 13 12.84 -8.19 6.02
CA LEU A 13 13.80 -7.12 6.26
C LEU A 13 13.11 -5.75 6.20
N HIS A 14 12.30 -5.51 5.17
CA HIS A 14 11.62 -4.23 4.98
C HIS A 14 10.59 -3.97 6.09
N ARG A 15 9.76 -4.96 6.43
CA ARG A 15 8.66 -4.79 7.40
C ARG A 15 9.11 -4.80 8.85
N TRP A 16 10.15 -5.57 9.18
CA TRP A 16 10.53 -5.86 10.56
C TRP A 16 12.05 -5.94 10.82
N LEU A 17 12.89 -5.53 9.86
CA LEU A 17 14.35 -5.68 9.94
C LEU A 17 14.80 -7.13 10.18
N ALA A 18 13.99 -8.09 9.72
CA ALA A 18 14.16 -9.52 9.96
C ALA A 18 14.18 -9.94 11.46
N LEU A 19 13.80 -9.04 12.37
CA LEU A 19 13.68 -9.32 13.79
C LEU A 19 12.52 -10.28 14.10
N PRO A 20 12.61 -11.05 15.21
CA PRO A 20 11.54 -11.93 15.64
C PRO A 20 10.30 -11.15 16.12
N GLY A 21 9.15 -11.82 16.20
CA GLY A 21 7.88 -11.26 16.68
C GLY A 21 6.96 -10.68 15.60
N GLY A 22 7.43 -10.59 14.34
CA GLY A 22 6.62 -10.19 13.19
C GLY A 22 5.85 -8.88 13.43
N SER A 23 4.55 -8.88 13.14
CA SER A 23 3.70 -7.70 13.31
C SER A 23 3.56 -7.20 14.76
N LYS A 24 3.90 -8.01 15.76
CA LYS A 24 3.88 -7.61 17.18
C LYS A 24 5.28 -7.32 17.72
N GLY A 25 6.32 -7.57 16.91
CA GLY A 25 7.71 -7.40 17.31
C GLY A 25 8.17 -5.94 17.28
N PRO A 26 9.32 -5.63 17.90
CA PRO A 26 9.90 -4.29 17.91
C PRO A 26 10.28 -3.80 16.51
N GLY A 27 10.60 -4.72 15.58
CA GLY A 27 10.96 -4.38 14.20
C GLY A 27 9.91 -3.54 13.49
N ARG A 28 8.61 -3.77 13.76
CA ARG A 28 7.53 -2.94 13.20
C ARG A 28 7.64 -1.47 13.64
N LEU A 29 7.93 -1.24 14.92
CA LEU A 29 8.05 0.11 15.49
C LEU A 29 9.30 0.79 14.96
N ILE A 30 10.42 0.07 14.87
CA ILE A 30 11.68 0.61 14.33
C ILE A 30 11.48 1.06 12.88
N THR A 31 11.00 0.18 12.01
CA THR A 31 10.71 0.53 10.60
C THR A 31 9.70 1.68 10.51
N GLY A 32 8.64 1.67 11.34
CA GLY A 32 7.67 2.75 11.40
C GLY A 32 8.29 4.11 11.76
N ASN A 33 9.19 4.14 12.76
CA ASN A 33 9.91 5.35 13.13
C ASN A 33 10.89 5.79 12.03
N CYS A 34 11.56 4.87 11.35
CA CYS A 34 12.37 5.19 10.18
C CYS A 34 11.54 5.85 9.07
N ALA A 35 10.29 5.42 8.87
CA ALA A 35 9.39 6.06 7.91
C ALA A 35 9.01 7.50 8.34
N ILE A 36 8.78 7.75 9.63
CA ILE A 36 8.56 9.12 10.16
C ILE A 36 9.79 9.99 9.95
N LEU A 37 10.99 9.45 10.24
CA LEU A 37 12.26 10.15 10.00
C LEU A 37 12.46 10.46 8.51
N LEU A 38 12.13 9.51 7.63
CA LEU A 38 12.17 9.73 6.19
C LEU A 38 11.23 10.87 5.78
N ILE A 39 10.02 10.95 6.33
CA ILE A 39 9.08 12.06 6.08
C ILE A 39 9.68 13.39 6.54
N ALA A 40 10.28 13.43 7.73
CA ALA A 40 10.90 14.65 8.26
C ALA A 40 12.09 15.12 7.40
N LEU A 41 12.97 14.18 7.01
CA LEU A 41 14.12 14.46 6.13
C LEU A 41 13.66 14.91 4.74
N ALA A 42 12.63 14.27 4.21
CA ALA A 42 11.98 14.63 2.96
C ALA A 42 11.46 16.09 3.01
N GLN A 43 10.70 16.44 4.06
CA GLN A 43 10.23 17.81 4.25
C GLN A 43 11.38 18.82 4.42
N GLY A 44 12.46 18.46 5.14
CA GLY A 44 13.66 19.29 5.27
C GLY A 44 14.37 19.51 3.92
N GLY A 45 14.52 18.47 3.11
CA GLY A 45 15.08 18.57 1.76
C GLY A 45 14.23 19.44 0.83
N LEU A 46 12.90 19.33 0.93
CA LEU A 46 11.96 20.18 0.19
C LEU A 46 12.10 21.66 0.59
N TYR A 47 12.23 21.95 1.89
CA TYR A 47 12.47 23.28 2.41
C TYR A 47 13.78 23.88 1.88
N LEU A 48 14.87 23.10 1.91
CA LEU A 48 16.18 23.56 1.45
C LEU A 48 16.27 23.76 -0.07
N ARG A 49 15.53 22.97 -0.86
CA ARG A 49 15.53 23.07 -2.33
C ARG A 49 14.49 24.04 -2.88
N TRP A 50 13.59 24.54 -2.03
CA TRP A 50 12.42 25.33 -2.43
C TRP A 50 12.82 26.45 -3.40
N PRO A 51 12.46 26.34 -4.69
CA PRO A 51 12.90 27.32 -5.68
C PRO A 51 12.13 28.62 -5.54
N SER A 52 12.75 29.74 -5.88
CA SER A 52 12.10 31.06 -5.87
C SER A 52 10.89 31.15 -6.83
N LYS A 53 10.81 30.28 -7.84
CA LYS A 53 9.70 30.18 -8.81
C LYS A 53 9.12 28.75 -8.82
N PRO A 54 8.33 28.34 -7.80
CA PRO A 54 7.89 26.95 -7.64
C PRO A 54 6.95 26.45 -8.72
N LEU A 55 6.18 27.34 -9.36
CA LEU A 55 5.28 27.00 -10.46
C LEU A 55 6.02 26.65 -11.77
N ASN A 56 7.30 26.98 -11.89
CA ASN A 56 8.08 26.66 -13.07
C ASN A 56 8.79 25.31 -12.87
N TRP A 57 8.31 24.24 -13.53
CA TRP A 57 8.90 22.90 -13.44
C TRP A 57 10.40 22.88 -13.79
N ARG A 58 10.87 23.79 -14.66
CA ARG A 58 12.30 23.90 -15.00
C ARG A 58 13.14 24.34 -13.79
N ALA A 59 12.61 25.19 -12.91
CA ALA A 59 13.31 25.64 -11.71
C ALA A 59 13.62 24.49 -10.73
N TRP A 60 12.86 23.40 -10.81
CA TRP A 60 13.12 22.17 -10.06
C TRP A 60 14.20 21.30 -10.71
N LEU A 61 14.44 21.44 -12.02
CA LEU A 61 15.41 20.63 -12.79
C LEU A 61 16.77 21.31 -13.00
N THR A 62 16.91 22.59 -12.68
CA THR A 62 18.17 23.31 -12.86
C THR A 62 19.22 22.88 -11.85
N ILE A 63 20.39 22.45 -12.34
CA ILE A 63 21.63 22.33 -11.57
C ILE A 63 22.47 23.59 -11.81
N PRO A 64 22.91 24.32 -10.77
CA PRO A 64 23.86 25.41 -10.92
C PRO A 64 25.16 24.92 -11.60
N ARG A 65 25.54 25.54 -12.72
CA ARG A 65 26.77 25.18 -13.46
C ARG A 65 28.02 25.53 -12.64
N GLY A 66 29.10 24.79 -12.85
CA GLY A 66 30.43 25.08 -12.29
C GLY A 66 30.74 24.50 -10.91
N ARG A 67 29.82 23.73 -10.30
CA ARG A 67 30.07 23.06 -9.02
C ARG A 67 30.90 21.78 -9.22
N LYS A 68 32.00 21.63 -8.45
CA LYS A 68 32.89 20.45 -8.48
C LYS A 68 33.04 19.83 -7.08
N GLY A 69 33.44 18.55 -7.03
CA GLY A 69 33.73 17.84 -5.78
C GLY A 69 32.51 17.67 -4.87
N ARG A 70 32.67 17.95 -3.56
CA ARG A 70 31.60 17.85 -2.55
C ARG A 70 30.33 18.60 -2.96
N TRP A 71 30.48 19.77 -3.56
CA TRP A 71 29.34 20.61 -3.95
C TRP A 71 28.51 20.01 -5.08
N TRP A 72 29.12 19.23 -5.99
CA TRP A 72 28.38 18.51 -7.03
C TRP A 72 27.44 17.47 -6.43
N TRP A 73 27.95 16.66 -5.48
CA TRP A 73 27.14 15.63 -4.81
C TRP A 73 25.98 16.19 -3.99
N ARG A 74 26.18 17.35 -3.34
CA ARG A 74 25.10 18.06 -2.65
C ARG A 74 24.01 18.53 -3.61
N GLU A 75 24.39 19.12 -4.75
CA GLU A 75 23.42 19.56 -5.76
C GLU A 75 22.67 18.38 -6.37
N LEU A 76 23.37 17.27 -6.65
CA LEU A 76 22.74 16.05 -7.15
C LEU A 76 21.76 15.44 -6.12
N HIS A 77 22.15 15.42 -4.84
CA HIS A 77 21.28 14.97 -3.74
C HIS A 77 20.02 15.84 -3.65
N LEU A 78 20.14 17.17 -3.69
CA LEU A 78 19.00 18.07 -3.64
C LEU A 78 18.09 17.95 -4.87
N LEU A 79 18.67 17.81 -6.06
CA LEU A 79 17.93 17.64 -7.30
C LEU A 79 17.12 16.33 -7.30
N LEU A 80 17.81 15.20 -7.12
CA LEU A 80 17.17 13.89 -7.13
C LEU A 80 16.20 13.74 -5.97
N GLY A 81 16.54 14.29 -4.79
CA GLY A 81 15.67 14.31 -3.63
C GLY A 81 14.39 15.09 -3.90
N GLY A 82 14.49 16.26 -4.55
CA GLY A 82 13.33 17.04 -4.98
C GLY A 82 12.44 16.30 -5.98
N LEU A 83 13.03 15.56 -6.93
CA LEU A 83 12.27 14.78 -7.93
C LEU A 83 11.58 13.55 -7.33
N MET A 84 12.26 12.85 -6.42
CA MET A 84 11.76 11.63 -5.78
C MET A 84 10.90 11.91 -4.54
N MET A 85 10.84 13.16 -4.10
CA MET A 85 10.13 13.62 -2.90
C MET A 85 8.70 13.08 -2.80
N GLY A 86 7.90 13.30 -3.85
CA GLY A 86 6.50 12.90 -3.88
C GLY A 86 6.34 11.39 -3.75
N ALA A 87 7.21 10.62 -4.40
CA ALA A 87 7.22 9.16 -4.32
C ALA A 87 7.62 8.66 -2.92
N TYR A 88 8.62 9.29 -2.28
CA TYR A 88 9.00 8.97 -0.90
C TYR A 88 7.89 9.29 0.10
N LEU A 89 7.28 10.48 0.00
CA LEU A 89 6.18 10.86 0.87
C LEU A 89 4.98 9.92 0.70
N LEU A 90 4.60 9.60 -0.54
CA LEU A 90 3.53 8.66 -0.82
C LEU A 90 3.81 7.27 -0.21
N SER A 91 5.01 6.73 -0.43
CA SER A 91 5.39 5.42 0.11
C SER A 91 5.46 5.45 1.65
N ALA A 92 6.10 6.45 2.25
CA ALA A 92 6.25 6.54 3.69
C ALA A 92 4.91 6.74 4.42
N LEU A 93 4.07 7.67 3.95
CA LEU A 93 2.76 7.95 4.54
C LEU A 93 1.82 6.75 4.46
N THR A 94 1.85 6.00 3.35
CA THR A 94 1.08 4.76 3.23
C THR A 94 1.68 3.63 4.07
N GLY A 95 3.00 3.60 4.26
CA GLY A 95 3.68 2.62 5.12
C GLY A 95 3.30 2.72 6.61
N LEU A 96 3.09 3.94 7.12
CA LEU A 96 2.67 4.18 8.51
C LEU A 96 1.35 3.48 8.87
N TRP A 97 0.49 3.21 7.88
CA TRP A 97 -0.78 2.52 8.03
C TRP A 97 -0.66 1.16 8.73
N TRP A 98 0.42 0.40 8.48
CA TRP A 98 0.62 -0.92 9.09
C TRP A 98 1.39 -0.88 10.42
N SER A 99 2.08 0.23 10.69
CA SER A 99 2.92 0.37 11.89
C SER A 99 2.15 0.95 13.07
N PHE A 100 1.26 1.91 12.82
CA PHE A 100 0.62 2.70 13.87
C PHE A 100 -0.90 2.67 13.79
N ALA A 101 -1.53 2.03 14.78
CA ALA A 101 -2.99 1.92 14.84
C ALA A 101 -3.70 3.28 14.97
N TRP A 102 -3.10 4.24 15.68
CA TRP A 102 -3.62 5.60 15.80
C TRP A 102 -3.65 6.33 14.45
N TYR A 103 -2.62 6.13 13.63
CA TYR A 103 -2.51 6.74 12.30
C TYR A 103 -3.56 6.14 11.37
N ARG A 104 -3.67 4.81 11.37
CA ARG A 104 -4.72 4.09 10.64
C ARG A 104 -6.12 4.59 10.99
N GLY A 105 -6.46 4.67 12.28
CA GLY A 105 -7.79 5.10 12.72
C GLY A 105 -8.12 6.53 12.28
N ARG A 106 -7.14 7.45 12.26
CA ARG A 106 -7.34 8.82 11.74
C ARG A 106 -7.60 8.84 10.25
N VAL A 107 -6.86 8.05 9.47
CA VAL A 107 -7.05 7.96 8.02
C VAL A 107 -8.40 7.29 7.68
N GLU A 108 -8.81 6.27 8.45
CA GLU A 108 -10.14 5.64 8.33
C GLU A 108 -11.27 6.64 8.60
N ALA A 109 -11.15 7.45 9.66
CA ALA A 109 -12.12 8.48 10.01
C ALA A 109 -12.19 9.59 8.94
N LEU A 110 -11.03 10.06 8.45
CA LEU A 110 -10.95 11.08 7.40
C LEU A 110 -11.63 10.63 6.10
N LEU A 111 -11.56 9.33 5.79
CA LEU A 111 -12.09 8.74 4.56
C LEU A 111 -13.49 8.13 4.72
N ASP A 112 -14.15 8.40 5.85
CA ASP A 112 -15.53 7.95 6.16
C ASP A 112 -15.74 6.44 5.92
N ALA A 113 -14.78 5.65 6.41
CA ALA A 113 -14.74 4.22 6.16
C ALA A 113 -15.24 3.41 7.36
N GLU A 114 -16.50 3.60 7.74
CA GLU A 114 -17.11 2.73 8.74
C GLU A 114 -17.18 1.28 8.23
N GLN A 115 -16.84 0.33 9.12
CA GLN A 115 -16.93 -1.09 8.82
C GLN A 115 -18.37 -1.56 8.98
N SER A 116 -18.93 -2.16 7.92
CA SER A 116 -20.21 -2.85 7.99
C SER A 116 -20.11 -4.01 8.97
N LYS A 117 -21.02 -4.07 9.95
CA LYS A 117 -21.13 -5.19 10.88
C LYS A 117 -21.76 -6.36 10.14
N MET A 118 -21.00 -7.45 10.05
CA MET A 118 -21.46 -8.67 9.40
C MET A 118 -22.29 -9.52 10.37
N ALA A 119 -23.40 -10.07 9.89
CA ALA A 119 -24.19 -11.02 10.66
C ALA A 119 -23.40 -12.32 10.91
N LYS A 120 -23.62 -12.94 12.07
CA LYS A 120 -23.03 -14.24 12.40
C LYS A 120 -23.80 -15.36 11.69
N ALA A 121 -23.08 -16.40 11.28
CA ALA A 121 -23.65 -17.61 10.70
C ALA A 121 -23.19 -18.84 11.50
N SER A 122 -24.11 -19.77 11.70
CA SER A 122 -23.91 -21.01 12.46
C SER A 122 -24.58 -22.15 11.74
N GLY A 123 -23.99 -23.34 11.83
CA GLY A 123 -24.52 -24.55 11.20
C GLY A 123 -23.46 -25.31 10.42
N LYS A 124 -23.88 -26.41 9.80
CA LYS A 124 -23.04 -27.21 8.92
C LYS A 124 -22.91 -26.49 7.58
N VAL A 125 -21.67 -26.28 7.14
CA VAL A 125 -21.37 -25.62 5.87
C VAL A 125 -21.69 -26.55 4.71
N ASP A 126 -22.49 -26.06 3.77
CA ASP A 126 -22.67 -26.60 2.44
C ASP A 126 -21.95 -25.70 1.42
N PHE A 127 -20.85 -26.21 0.88
CA PHE A 127 -20.04 -25.48 -0.10
C PHE A 127 -20.72 -25.37 -1.47
N ALA A 128 -21.53 -26.36 -1.86
CA ALA A 128 -22.23 -26.33 -3.14
C ALA A 128 -23.32 -25.25 -3.12
N LEU A 129 -24.09 -25.18 -2.03
CA LEU A 129 -25.06 -24.10 -1.80
C LEU A 129 -24.38 -22.73 -1.79
N GLY A 130 -23.26 -22.61 -1.06
CA GLY A 130 -22.49 -21.37 -1.02
C GLY A 130 -21.99 -20.91 -2.39
N TRP A 131 -21.51 -21.85 -3.22
CA TRP A 131 -21.08 -21.56 -4.58
C TRP A 131 -22.23 -21.13 -5.49
N GLN A 132 -23.36 -21.86 -5.47
CA GLN A 132 -24.55 -21.53 -6.25
C GLN A 132 -25.08 -20.14 -5.93
N VAL A 133 -25.17 -19.79 -4.64
CA VAL A 133 -25.62 -18.46 -4.21
C VAL A 133 -24.60 -17.38 -4.63
N PHE A 134 -23.31 -17.66 -4.57
CA PHE A 134 -22.28 -16.73 -5.05
C PHE A 134 -22.42 -16.46 -6.56
N GLU A 135 -22.57 -17.51 -7.38
CA GLU A 135 -22.79 -17.38 -8.82
C GLU A 135 -24.05 -16.58 -9.13
N ALA A 136 -25.16 -16.87 -8.44
CA ALA A 136 -26.42 -16.13 -8.60
C ALA A 136 -26.28 -14.64 -8.19
N THR A 137 -25.60 -14.35 -7.07
CA THR A 137 -25.41 -12.99 -6.55
C THR A 137 -24.50 -12.14 -7.44
N THR A 138 -23.60 -12.79 -8.17
CA THR A 138 -22.62 -12.13 -9.04
C THR A 138 -22.92 -12.32 -10.53
N ALA A 139 -24.15 -12.70 -10.86
CA ALA A 139 -24.59 -12.86 -12.24
C ALA A 139 -24.34 -11.56 -13.03
N GLY A 140 -23.66 -11.69 -14.18
CA GLY A 140 -23.26 -10.56 -15.02
C GLY A 140 -21.88 -9.96 -14.69
N HIS A 141 -21.23 -10.39 -13.62
CA HIS A 141 -19.84 -10.02 -13.33
C HIS A 141 -18.87 -11.06 -13.90
N ALA A 142 -17.73 -10.59 -14.40
CA ALA A 142 -16.65 -11.45 -14.88
C ALA A 142 -15.43 -11.35 -13.95
N TYR A 143 -14.93 -12.49 -13.49
CA TYR A 143 -13.81 -12.56 -12.56
C TYR A 143 -12.63 -13.34 -13.13
N ARG A 144 -11.42 -12.82 -12.96
CA ARG A 144 -10.18 -13.53 -13.33
C ARG A 144 -9.64 -14.43 -12.22
N ARG A 145 -10.08 -14.20 -10.98
CA ARG A 145 -9.73 -15.04 -9.83
C ARG A 145 -10.79 -14.91 -8.76
N ILE A 146 -11.27 -16.06 -8.27
CA ILE A 146 -12.15 -16.16 -7.11
C ILE A 146 -11.40 -16.92 -6.02
N THR A 147 -11.51 -16.45 -4.78
CA THR A 147 -10.90 -17.07 -3.61
C THR A 147 -11.98 -17.25 -2.56
N LEU A 148 -12.26 -18.51 -2.24
CA LEU A 148 -13.11 -18.88 -1.13
C LEU A 148 -12.29 -18.90 0.16
N ILE A 149 -12.78 -18.22 1.18
CA ILE A 149 -12.23 -18.22 2.53
C ILE A 149 -13.24 -18.93 3.41
N VAL A 150 -12.82 -20.08 3.92
CA VAL A 150 -13.61 -20.91 4.83
C VAL A 150 -13.27 -20.48 6.26
N PRO A 151 -14.26 -20.23 7.12
CA PRO A 151 -14.00 -19.86 8.50
C PRO A 151 -13.57 -21.07 9.33
N ASP A 152 -12.66 -20.88 10.28
CA ASP A 152 -12.28 -21.93 11.25
C ASP A 152 -13.46 -22.31 12.17
N LYS A 153 -14.40 -21.36 12.39
CA LYS A 153 -15.60 -21.53 13.22
C LYS A 153 -16.79 -20.80 12.60
N GLY A 154 -17.97 -21.42 12.65
CA GLY A 154 -19.22 -20.88 12.09
C GLY A 154 -19.42 -21.27 10.62
N ALA A 155 -20.44 -20.70 10.00
CA ALA A 155 -20.86 -21.08 8.64
C ALA A 155 -20.69 -19.97 7.59
N ALA A 156 -20.08 -18.83 7.91
CA ALA A 156 -19.96 -17.69 6.99
C ALA A 156 -18.85 -17.92 5.94
N LEU A 157 -19.23 -18.36 4.74
CA LEU A 157 -18.35 -18.49 3.57
C LEU A 157 -18.10 -17.12 2.95
N ARG A 158 -16.84 -16.72 2.83
CA ARG A 158 -16.46 -15.45 2.20
C ARG A 158 -15.79 -15.69 0.86
N PHE A 159 -16.42 -15.19 -0.20
CA PHE A 159 -15.86 -15.13 -1.53
C PHE A 159 -15.19 -13.77 -1.73
N ARG A 160 -13.93 -13.79 -2.18
CA ARG A 160 -13.24 -12.62 -2.73
C ARG A 160 -12.99 -12.85 -4.21
N ALA A 161 -13.51 -11.98 -5.06
CA ALA A 161 -13.46 -12.14 -6.49
C ALA A 161 -12.82 -10.90 -7.12
N ILE A 162 -11.84 -11.09 -8.01
CA ILE A 162 -11.15 -9.99 -8.68
C ILE A 162 -11.73 -9.85 -10.08
N PRO A 163 -12.41 -8.72 -10.39
CA PRO A 163 -12.93 -8.46 -11.72
C PRO A 163 -11.85 -8.56 -12.80
N VAL A 164 -12.23 -8.93 -14.01
CA VAL A 164 -11.29 -9.04 -15.15
C VAL A 164 -10.66 -7.69 -15.49
N ASP A 165 -11.42 -6.61 -15.36
CA ASP A 165 -11.03 -5.22 -15.58
C ASP A 165 -10.43 -4.53 -14.33
N ALA A 166 -10.24 -5.28 -13.24
CA ALA A 166 -9.73 -4.73 -11.99
C ALA A 166 -8.32 -4.12 -12.17
N ARG A 167 -8.18 -2.84 -11.77
CA ARG A 167 -6.92 -2.08 -11.90
C ARG A 167 -5.73 -2.70 -11.16
N HIS A 168 -5.98 -3.44 -10.07
CA HIS A 168 -4.96 -4.08 -9.24
C HIS A 168 -5.52 -5.27 -8.44
N ASN A 169 -4.66 -5.99 -7.72
CA ASN A 169 -5.03 -7.23 -7.04
C ASN A 169 -5.83 -7.04 -5.74
N ARG A 170 -5.91 -5.81 -5.21
CA ARG A 170 -6.77 -5.42 -4.08
C ARG A 170 -8.08 -4.75 -4.49
N ALA A 171 -8.38 -4.77 -5.79
CA ALA A 171 -9.63 -4.26 -6.33
C ALA A 171 -10.64 -5.42 -6.43
N ASP A 172 -10.87 -6.10 -5.31
CA ASP A 172 -11.74 -7.28 -5.25
C ASP A 172 -13.15 -6.93 -4.75
N ASP A 173 -14.12 -7.62 -5.32
CA ASP A 173 -15.47 -7.75 -4.79
C ASP A 173 -15.48 -8.78 -3.66
N ALA A 174 -16.33 -8.57 -2.66
CA ALA A 174 -16.56 -9.54 -1.62
C ALA A 174 -18.03 -9.87 -1.45
N VAL A 175 -18.34 -11.16 -1.39
CA VAL A 175 -19.67 -11.66 -1.04
C VAL A 175 -19.50 -12.61 0.14
N VAL A 176 -20.28 -12.42 1.18
CA VAL A 176 -20.30 -13.32 2.33
C VAL A 176 -21.66 -13.97 2.42
N ILE A 177 -21.67 -15.30 2.52
CA ILE A 177 -22.85 -16.14 2.47
C ILE A 177 -22.85 -17.02 3.71
N ASP A 178 -24.00 -17.17 4.34
CA ASP A 178 -24.21 -18.23 5.31
C ASP A 178 -24.27 -19.57 4.57
N GLY A 179 -23.22 -20.36 4.68
CA GLY A 179 -23.10 -21.66 4.03
C GLY A 179 -24.05 -22.72 4.56
N ALA A 180 -24.77 -22.48 5.67
CA ALA A 180 -25.80 -23.41 6.14
C ALA A 180 -27.19 -23.09 5.57
N SER A 181 -27.52 -21.80 5.42
CA SER A 181 -28.85 -21.35 4.98
C SER A 181 -28.91 -20.82 3.55
N GLY A 182 -27.76 -20.53 2.94
CA GLY A 182 -27.67 -19.84 1.64
C GLY A 182 -27.95 -18.34 1.71
N LYS A 183 -28.16 -17.76 2.90
CA LYS A 183 -28.43 -16.32 3.04
C LYS A 183 -27.20 -15.48 2.73
N VAL A 184 -27.34 -14.48 1.86
CA VAL A 184 -26.30 -13.47 1.64
C VAL A 184 -26.23 -12.54 2.85
N LEU A 185 -25.07 -12.51 3.50
CA LEU A 185 -24.79 -11.71 4.70
C LEU A 185 -24.16 -10.36 4.37
N LEU A 186 -23.41 -10.28 3.27
CA LEU A 186 -22.73 -9.06 2.83
C LEU A 186 -22.47 -9.14 1.33
N THR A 187 -22.73 -8.03 0.64
CA THR A 187 -22.16 -7.73 -0.69
C THR A 187 -21.35 -6.44 -0.58
N ASP A 188 -20.10 -6.49 -1.04
CA ASP A 188 -19.17 -5.36 -1.04
C ASP A 188 -18.46 -5.31 -2.39
N PHE A 189 -19.19 -4.82 -3.40
CA PHE A 189 -18.70 -4.64 -4.76
C PHE A 189 -17.85 -3.38 -4.88
N ILE A 190 -16.69 -3.47 -5.54
CA ILE A 190 -15.80 -2.33 -5.67
C ILE A 190 -16.44 -1.16 -6.42
N ALA A 191 -17.27 -1.46 -7.41
CA ALA A 191 -17.98 -0.46 -8.22
C ALA A 191 -18.93 0.42 -7.39
N THR A 192 -19.44 -0.08 -6.26
CA THR A 192 -20.38 0.65 -5.39
C THR A 192 -19.72 1.21 -4.13
N ARG A 193 -18.43 0.95 -3.90
CA ARG A 193 -17.70 1.49 -2.75
C ARG A 193 -17.51 3.00 -2.88
N LYS A 194 -17.70 3.71 -1.76
CA LYS A 194 -17.27 5.10 -1.62
C LYS A 194 -15.77 5.24 -1.97
N PRO A 195 -15.33 6.34 -2.61
CA PRO A 195 -13.93 6.54 -3.00
C PRO A 195 -12.93 6.37 -1.85
N GLY A 196 -13.25 6.87 -0.65
CA GLY A 196 -12.41 6.72 0.54
C GLY A 196 -12.15 5.25 0.88
N ARG A 197 -13.19 4.40 0.84
CA ARG A 197 -13.07 2.96 1.08
C ARG A 197 -12.28 2.24 -0.01
N GLN A 198 -12.38 2.69 -1.27
CA GLN A 198 -11.54 2.17 -2.35
C GLN A 198 -10.06 2.49 -2.11
N ILE A 199 -9.73 3.72 -1.69
CA ILE A 199 -8.36 4.12 -1.34
C ILE A 199 -7.81 3.24 -0.22
N LEU A 200 -8.58 3.06 0.86
CA LEU A 200 -8.15 2.25 2.00
C LEU A 200 -7.93 0.78 1.67
N ALA A 201 -8.83 0.18 0.89
CA ALA A 201 -8.65 -1.19 0.39
C ALA A 201 -7.39 -1.31 -0.49
N SER A 202 -7.03 -0.21 -1.17
CA SER A 202 -5.90 -0.14 -2.09
C SER A 202 -4.59 0.31 -1.44
N MET A 203 -4.54 0.54 -0.12
CA MET A 203 -3.35 1.10 0.55
C MET A 203 -2.06 0.34 0.22
N PHE A 204 -2.11 -1.00 0.18
CA PHE A 204 -0.98 -1.84 -0.23
C PHE A 204 -0.55 -1.62 -1.68
N GLU A 205 -1.51 -1.47 -2.60
CA GLU A 205 -1.24 -1.26 -4.03
C GLU A 205 -0.74 0.16 -4.30
N ILE A 206 -1.18 1.15 -3.51
CA ILE A 206 -0.66 2.52 -3.53
C ILE A 206 0.81 2.52 -3.04
N HIS A 207 1.08 1.88 -1.89
CA HIS A 207 2.41 1.81 -1.29
C HIS A 207 3.47 1.19 -2.21
N ARG A 208 3.08 0.24 -3.07
CA ARG A 208 3.95 -0.40 -4.07
C ARG A 208 3.82 0.17 -5.49
N GLY A 209 3.02 1.23 -5.67
CA GLY A 209 2.85 1.94 -6.93
C GLY A 209 1.96 1.24 -7.97
N ALA A 210 1.48 0.03 -7.68
CA ALA A 210 0.60 -0.75 -8.54
C ALA A 210 -0.77 -0.11 -8.78
N PHE A 211 -1.23 0.73 -7.84
CA PHE A 211 -2.44 1.53 -8.02
C PHE A 211 -2.38 2.43 -9.27
N PHE A 212 -1.20 2.93 -9.62
CA PHE A 212 -0.95 3.75 -10.81
C PHE A 212 -0.47 2.93 -12.01
N GLY A 213 -0.70 1.60 -11.99
CA GLY A 213 -0.27 0.68 -13.04
C GLY A 213 1.25 0.48 -13.09
N ARG A 214 1.76 0.08 -14.25
CA ARG A 214 3.18 -0.25 -14.43
C ARG A 214 4.09 0.95 -14.25
N ALA A 215 3.68 2.13 -14.70
CA ALA A 215 4.46 3.36 -14.53
C ALA A 215 4.70 3.67 -13.04
N GLY A 216 3.67 3.59 -12.19
CA GLY A 216 3.83 3.82 -10.75
C GLY A 216 4.74 2.80 -10.07
N GLN A 217 4.66 1.53 -10.47
CA GLN A 217 5.57 0.49 -9.97
C GLN A 217 7.03 0.81 -10.32
N ILE A 218 7.30 1.23 -11.55
CA ILE A 218 8.64 1.61 -12.00
C ILE A 218 9.14 2.83 -11.20
N VAL A 219 8.29 3.85 -11.02
CA VAL A 219 8.65 5.04 -10.23
C VAL A 219 9.01 4.67 -8.80
N LEU A 220 8.19 3.88 -8.09
CA LEU A 220 8.50 3.49 -6.71
C LEU A 220 9.69 2.53 -6.62
N PHE A 221 9.89 1.67 -7.62
CA PHE A 221 11.07 0.82 -7.70
C PHE A 221 12.36 1.64 -7.81
N VAL A 222 12.43 2.54 -8.80
CA VAL A 222 13.58 3.44 -9.01
C VAL A 222 13.81 4.34 -7.79
N THR A 223 12.73 4.85 -7.19
CA THR A 223 12.79 5.66 -5.97
C THR A 223 13.34 4.85 -4.79
N SER A 224 12.93 3.59 -4.64
CA SER A 224 13.44 2.71 -3.59
C SER A 224 14.93 2.39 -3.77
N LEU A 225 15.38 2.20 -5.02
CA LEU A 225 16.80 2.04 -5.35
C LEU A 225 17.63 3.30 -5.04
N GLY A 226 17.02 4.48 -5.00
CA GLY A 226 17.68 5.73 -4.64
C GLY A 226 18.00 5.86 -3.15
N LEU A 227 17.36 5.11 -2.26
CA LEU A 227 17.54 5.27 -0.79
C LEU A 227 19.00 5.10 -0.33
N PRO A 228 19.75 4.08 -0.77
CA PRO A 228 21.18 3.97 -0.43
C PRO A 228 21.99 5.17 -0.92
N PHE A 229 21.69 5.69 -2.12
CA PHE A 229 22.34 6.88 -2.64
C PHE A 229 22.11 8.09 -1.73
N PHE A 230 20.87 8.33 -1.28
CA PHE A 230 20.57 9.45 -0.37
C PHE A 230 21.18 9.25 1.02
N ALA A 231 21.19 8.03 1.55
CA ALA A 231 21.84 7.74 2.83
C ALA A 231 23.35 8.07 2.77
N ILE A 232 24.04 7.62 1.72
CA ILE A 232 25.48 7.89 1.54
C ILE A 232 25.74 9.37 1.33
N THR A 233 25.04 10.00 0.39
CA THR A 233 25.29 11.41 0.04
C THR A 233 24.82 12.38 1.11
N GLY A 234 23.81 12.02 1.90
CA GLY A 234 23.34 12.79 3.05
C GLY A 234 24.31 12.75 4.23
N VAL A 235 24.97 11.62 4.49
CA VAL A 235 25.93 11.49 5.61
C VAL A 235 27.32 12.02 5.26
N TRP A 236 27.80 11.82 4.02
CA TRP A 236 29.18 12.17 3.67
C TRP A 236 29.38 13.60 3.15
N PHE A 237 28.33 14.25 2.64
CA PHE A 237 28.48 15.53 1.95
C PHE A 237 27.69 16.69 2.57
N TRP A 238 27.01 16.46 3.69
CA TRP A 238 26.35 17.49 4.52
C TRP A 238 26.99 17.55 5.89
#